data_AF-A0AAU4N7R8-F1
#
_entry.id   AF-A0AAU4N7R8-F1
#
_cell.length_a   1.000
_cell.length_b   1.000
_cell.length_c   1.000
_cell.angle_alpha   90.00
_cell.angle_beta   90.00
_cell.angle_gamma   90.00
#
_symmetry.space_group_name_H-M   'P 1'
#
loop_
_entity.id
_entity.type
_entity.pdbx_description
1 polymer ?
#
loop_
_entity_poly.entity_id
_entity_poly.type
_entity_poly.pdbx_seq_one_letter_code
_entity_poly.pdbx_strand_id
1 'polypeptide(L)'
;MHAPSSNVLHSLVSGLGRFRFIPPDAAHYDTDVAAAAALLNTPPENILELVDHGMPCRYQPGIGPLFDLADVMNAGNNSRSGRTAPELTAMFLMRFSAGPRRGWLDAKKWLVTVRAPDDRPGRYRLSNVDPTGPGIASLTPESVGWAVVGSGTGTRCYQTAVQLTGTCDRVRDARAEDVYQQMLDDLHGGRVTYQVVSEALRLDHHRAWELGMADCMVVSRVIADRLRDLGLTARARRGLLLGPVGSEHAWCEIWEDGRWKTVDVGFAYNPTGRPWTHRPAATDEFVAACFGSRFNRLLPCAARDAASLILDRLEGRPRAMNCLISATAWNGTA
;
A
#
# COMPACT_ATOMS: atom_id res chain seq x y z
N MET A 1 -13.02 -11.94 35.19
CA MET A 1 -11.73 -11.67 34.51
C MET A 1 -11.93 -10.52 33.54
N HIS A 2 -11.86 -9.28 34.03
CA HIS A 2 -11.95 -8.05 33.24
C HIS A 2 -10.83 -7.12 33.69
N ALA A 3 -9.89 -6.81 32.77
CA ALA A 3 -9.09 -5.58 32.65
C ALA A 3 -7.88 -5.78 31.69
N PRO A 4 -8.11 -5.89 30.37
CA PRO A 4 -7.08 -5.49 29.39
C PRO A 4 -7.52 -4.34 28.47
N SER A 5 -8.69 -3.72 28.67
CA SER A 5 -9.25 -2.70 27.76
C SER A 5 -8.56 -1.32 27.84
N SER A 6 -8.05 -0.91 29.02
CA SER A 6 -7.52 0.45 29.22
C SER A 6 -6.22 0.76 28.45
N ASN A 7 -5.41 -0.25 28.13
CA ASN A 7 -4.11 -0.04 27.49
C ASN A 7 -4.23 0.21 25.97
N VAL A 8 -5.21 -0.42 25.31
CA VAL A 8 -5.40 -0.28 23.84
C VAL A 8 -5.93 1.11 23.50
N LEU A 9 -6.93 1.59 24.24
CA LEU A 9 -7.48 2.93 24.06
C LEU A 9 -6.43 4.03 24.23
N HIS A 10 -5.65 3.98 25.32
CA HIS A 10 -4.57 4.95 25.54
C HIS A 10 -3.57 4.97 24.36
N SER A 11 -3.24 3.78 23.83
CA SER A 11 -2.37 3.64 22.65
C SER A 11 -2.99 4.27 21.40
N LEU A 12 -4.29 4.06 21.16
CA LEU A 12 -5.02 4.65 20.03
C LEU A 12 -5.10 6.17 20.14
N VAL A 13 -5.48 6.71 21.30
CA VAL A 13 -5.54 8.16 21.56
C VAL A 13 -4.17 8.80 21.36
N SER A 14 -3.11 8.18 21.89
CA SER A 14 -1.73 8.65 21.66
C SER A 14 -1.32 8.63 20.18
N GLY A 15 -1.90 7.71 19.40
CA GLY A 15 -1.66 7.60 17.96
C GLY A 15 -2.23 8.75 17.14
N LEU A 16 -3.33 9.38 17.59
CA LEU A 16 -4.00 10.47 16.85
C LEU A 16 -3.09 11.67 16.57
N GLY A 17 -2.13 11.95 17.45
CA GLY A 17 -1.16 13.04 17.28
C GLY A 17 0.03 12.73 16.37
N ARG A 18 0.10 11.55 15.75
CA ARG A 18 1.27 11.09 14.97
C ARG A 18 1.03 11.05 13.47
N PHE A 19 -0.17 11.42 13.02
CA PHE A 19 -0.54 11.52 11.63
C PHE A 19 -1.43 12.74 11.41
N ARG A 20 -1.70 13.05 10.15
CA ARG A 20 -2.59 14.14 9.77
C ARG A 20 -3.93 13.56 9.35
N PHE A 21 -5.03 14.10 9.85
CA PHE A 21 -6.36 13.66 9.41
C PHE A 21 -6.59 14.00 7.94
N ILE A 22 -7.36 13.15 7.24
CA ILE A 22 -7.79 13.47 5.89
C ILE A 22 -8.65 14.75 5.92
N PRO A 23 -8.35 15.77 5.10
CA PRO A 23 -9.17 16.98 4.99
C PRO A 23 -10.64 16.66 4.65
N PRO A 24 -11.62 17.38 5.20
CA PRO A 24 -13.04 17.06 5.01
C PRO A 24 -13.51 17.01 3.55
N ASP A 25 -12.87 17.74 2.65
CA ASP A 25 -13.20 17.76 1.21
C ASP A 25 -12.63 16.55 0.44
N ALA A 26 -11.68 15.82 1.04
CA ALA A 26 -11.12 14.59 0.50
C ALA A 26 -11.47 13.33 1.31
N ALA A 27 -12.16 13.50 2.44
CA ALA A 27 -12.58 12.45 3.36
C ALA A 27 -13.88 11.79 2.88
N HIS A 28 -13.99 10.47 3.13
CA HIS A 28 -15.16 9.66 2.85
C HIS A 28 -15.62 8.94 4.11
N TYR A 29 -16.60 9.53 4.79
CA TYR A 29 -17.17 9.01 6.02
C TYR A 29 -18.16 7.87 5.73
N ASP A 30 -17.64 6.65 5.48
CA ASP A 30 -18.43 5.44 5.20
C ASP A 30 -18.08 4.25 6.11
N THR A 31 -17.15 4.41 7.05
CA THR A 31 -16.78 3.38 8.03
C THR A 31 -17.54 3.60 9.33
N ASP A 32 -18.39 2.65 9.72
CA ASP A 32 -19.12 2.73 10.99
C ASP A 32 -18.27 2.33 12.21
N VAL A 33 -18.86 2.51 13.41
CA VAL A 33 -18.23 2.18 14.69
C VAL A 33 -17.82 0.71 14.76
N ALA A 34 -18.65 -0.22 14.27
CA ALA A 34 -18.39 -1.65 14.37
C ALA A 34 -17.23 -2.07 13.46
N ALA A 35 -17.19 -1.55 12.24
CA ALA A 35 -16.09 -1.77 11.30
C ALA A 35 -14.77 -1.17 11.82
N ALA A 36 -14.81 0.06 12.36
CA ALA A 36 -13.64 0.68 12.97
C ALA A 36 -13.13 -0.12 14.19
N ALA A 37 -14.04 -0.56 15.07
CA ALA A 37 -13.74 -1.40 16.22
C ALA A 37 -13.05 -2.71 15.81
N ALA A 38 -13.55 -3.36 14.76
CA ALA A 38 -12.96 -4.59 14.22
C ALA A 38 -11.54 -4.36 13.67
N LEU A 39 -11.31 -3.29 12.90
CA LEU A 39 -9.99 -2.95 12.37
C LEU A 39 -8.98 -2.61 13.47
N LEU A 40 -9.43 -1.90 14.50
CA LEU A 40 -8.60 -1.47 15.62
C LEU A 40 -8.52 -2.51 16.74
N ASN A 41 -9.20 -3.65 16.59
CA ASN A 41 -9.23 -4.75 17.55
C ASN A 41 -9.54 -4.25 18.98
N THR A 42 -10.58 -3.43 19.07
CA THR A 42 -10.99 -2.73 20.29
C THR A 42 -12.51 -2.75 20.41
N PRO A 43 -13.09 -2.68 21.62
CA PRO A 43 -14.53 -2.55 21.79
C PRO A 43 -15.12 -1.27 21.13
N PRO A 44 -16.38 -1.28 20.67
CA PRO A 44 -17.06 -0.12 20.08
C PRO A 44 -17.03 1.16 20.92
N GLU A 45 -17.13 1.05 22.24
CA GLU A 45 -17.07 2.18 23.17
C GLU A 45 -15.75 2.96 23.05
N ASN A 46 -14.64 2.27 22.81
CA ASN A 46 -13.34 2.91 22.63
C ASN A 46 -13.27 3.70 21.32
N ILE A 47 -14.08 3.34 20.31
CA ILE A 47 -14.17 4.12 19.06
C ILE A 47 -14.92 5.43 19.28
N LEU A 48 -15.99 5.40 20.10
CA LEU A 48 -16.71 6.60 20.47
C LEU A 48 -15.82 7.54 21.29
N GLU A 49 -14.99 6.99 22.19
CA GLU A 49 -14.03 7.78 22.95
C GLU A 49 -12.95 8.43 22.06
N LEU A 50 -12.59 7.82 20.92
CA LEU A 50 -11.71 8.50 19.94
C LEU A 50 -12.35 9.76 19.35
N VAL A 51 -13.68 9.82 19.22
CA VAL A 51 -14.40 11.04 18.79
C VAL A 51 -14.23 12.14 19.83
N ASP A 52 -14.36 11.80 21.11
CA ASP A 52 -14.14 12.74 22.23
C ASP A 52 -12.69 13.25 22.28
N HIS A 53 -11.75 12.47 21.76
CA HIS A 53 -10.34 12.84 21.58
C HIS A 53 -10.01 13.48 20.23
N GLY A 54 -11.03 13.85 19.44
CA GLY A 54 -10.87 14.66 18.23
C GLY A 54 -10.72 13.87 16.93
N MET A 55 -11.01 12.57 16.91
CA MET A 55 -11.09 11.82 15.65
C MET A 55 -12.26 12.34 14.80
N PRO A 56 -12.02 12.82 13.56
CA PRO A 56 -13.07 13.36 12.71
C PRO A 56 -14.13 12.31 12.36
N CYS A 57 -15.40 12.70 12.44
CA CYS A 57 -16.52 11.88 12.02
C CYS A 57 -17.65 12.72 11.42
N ARG A 58 -18.56 12.06 10.71
CA ARG A 58 -19.85 12.63 10.29
C ARG A 58 -20.97 11.80 10.90
N TYR A 59 -21.89 12.46 11.60
CA TYR A 59 -23.07 11.79 12.15
C TYR A 59 -24.11 11.55 11.06
N GLN A 60 -24.57 10.30 10.95
CA GLN A 60 -25.71 9.91 10.12
C GLN A 60 -26.89 9.48 10.99
N PRO A 61 -28.08 10.09 10.86
CA PRO A 61 -29.27 9.71 11.61
C PRO A 61 -29.58 8.21 11.49
N GLY A 62 -29.85 7.56 12.61
CA GLY A 62 -30.17 6.13 12.68
C GLY A 62 -28.97 5.18 12.56
N ILE A 63 -27.78 5.67 12.23
CA ILE A 63 -26.54 4.87 12.16
C ILE A 63 -25.54 5.28 13.25
N GLY A 64 -25.33 6.59 13.44
CA GLY A 64 -24.34 7.13 14.38
C GLY A 64 -23.15 7.77 13.64
N PRO A 65 -21.98 7.88 14.29
CA PRO A 65 -20.80 8.47 13.67
C PRO A 65 -20.21 7.55 12.61
N LEU A 66 -19.87 8.12 11.46
CA LEU A 66 -19.12 7.50 10.38
C LEU A 66 -17.74 8.15 10.26
N PHE A 67 -16.74 7.33 10.00
CA PHE A 67 -15.33 7.70 9.94
C PHE A 67 -14.77 7.54 8.53
N ASP A 68 -13.73 8.31 8.22
CA ASP A 68 -12.90 8.03 7.04
C ASP A 68 -12.02 6.81 7.29
N LEU A 69 -12.03 5.85 6.36
CA LEU A 69 -11.28 4.61 6.52
C LEU A 69 -9.77 4.85 6.63
N ALA A 70 -9.21 5.83 5.91
CA ALA A 70 -7.77 6.12 5.99
C ALA A 70 -7.41 6.64 7.38
N ASP A 71 -8.24 7.49 8.00
CA ASP A 71 -8.03 7.95 9.36
C ASP A 71 -8.11 6.81 10.39
N VAL A 72 -9.06 5.87 10.22
CA VAL A 72 -9.12 4.65 11.05
C VAL A 72 -7.85 3.81 10.88
N MET A 73 -7.41 3.57 9.65
CA MET A 73 -6.19 2.81 9.37
C MET A 73 -4.95 3.50 9.97
N ASN A 74 -4.90 4.84 9.91
CA ASN A 74 -3.80 5.63 10.45
C ASN A 74 -3.78 5.64 11.98
N ALA A 75 -4.93 5.72 12.64
CA ALA A 75 -5.03 5.55 14.09
C ALA A 75 -4.49 4.18 14.52
N GLY A 76 -4.86 3.12 13.79
CA GLY A 76 -4.35 1.76 14.02
C GLY A 76 -2.84 1.67 13.84
N ASN A 77 -2.35 2.06 12.65
CA ASN A 77 -0.92 2.07 12.31
C ASN A 77 -0.10 2.87 13.32
N ASN A 78 -0.60 4.00 13.84
CA ASN A 78 0.17 4.85 14.74
C ASN A 78 -0.05 4.56 16.23
N SER A 79 -0.90 3.61 16.57
CA SER A 79 -1.20 3.27 17.97
C SER A 79 0.00 2.67 18.71
N ARG A 80 0.88 1.95 18.00
CA ARG A 80 1.97 1.14 18.58
C ARG A 80 1.47 0.05 19.54
N SER A 81 0.20 -0.34 19.42
CA SER A 81 -0.37 -1.43 20.21
C SER A 81 0.19 -2.80 19.79
N GLY A 82 0.65 -2.91 18.54
CA GLY A 82 1.06 -4.16 17.92
C GLY A 82 -0.08 -5.14 17.70
N ARG A 83 -1.34 -4.70 17.81
CA ARG A 83 -2.54 -5.55 17.83
C ARG A 83 -3.59 -5.17 16.81
N THR A 84 -3.52 -3.97 16.23
CA THR A 84 -4.50 -3.52 15.23
C THR A 84 -4.25 -4.23 13.90
N ALA A 85 -5.31 -4.44 13.11
CA ALA A 85 -5.20 -5.06 11.80
C ALA A 85 -4.22 -4.30 10.87
N PRO A 86 -4.21 -2.94 10.82
CA PRO A 86 -3.23 -2.17 10.05
C PRO A 86 -1.78 -2.46 10.43
N GLU A 87 -1.43 -2.43 11.73
CA GLU A 87 -0.07 -2.69 12.20
C GLU A 87 0.40 -4.12 11.88
N LEU A 88 -0.48 -5.10 12.08
CA LEU A 88 -0.18 -6.51 11.80
C LEU A 88 0.00 -6.71 10.29
N THR A 89 -0.85 -6.09 9.48
CA THR A 89 -0.77 -6.15 8.01
C THR A 89 0.55 -5.60 7.51
N ALA A 90 0.93 -4.39 7.93
CA ALA A 90 2.20 -3.77 7.52
C ALA A 90 3.41 -4.62 7.92
N MET A 91 3.43 -5.13 9.16
CA MET A 91 4.49 -6.02 9.66
C MET A 91 4.59 -7.32 8.84
N PHE A 92 3.47 -7.98 8.57
CA PHE A 92 3.46 -9.23 7.79
C PHE A 92 3.85 -9.02 6.33
N LEU A 93 3.42 -7.90 5.76
CA LEU A 93 3.72 -7.51 4.38
C LEU A 93 5.21 -7.25 4.18
N MET A 94 5.84 -6.57 5.14
CA MET A 94 7.25 -6.15 5.06
C MET A 94 8.25 -7.16 5.61
N ARG A 95 7.81 -8.25 6.27
CA ARG A 95 8.71 -9.25 6.89
C ARG A 95 9.81 -9.81 5.99
N PHE A 96 9.63 -9.76 4.67
CA PHE A 96 10.59 -10.31 3.70
C PHE A 96 11.87 -9.47 3.57
N SER A 97 11.81 -8.18 3.91
CA SER A 97 12.95 -7.25 3.85
C SER A 97 14.07 -7.61 4.83
N ALA A 98 13.73 -8.28 5.93
CA ALA A 98 14.66 -8.78 6.91
C ALA A 98 15.31 -10.11 6.48
N GLY A 99 14.85 -10.71 5.38
CA GLY A 99 15.42 -11.92 4.81
C GLY A 99 16.70 -11.65 4.02
N PRO A 100 17.50 -12.69 3.72
CA PRO A 100 18.71 -12.55 2.92
C PRO A 100 18.36 -12.07 1.51
N ARG A 101 19.33 -11.41 0.85
CA ARG A 101 19.19 -10.87 -0.51
C ARG A 101 18.55 -11.81 -1.54
N ARG A 102 18.96 -13.08 -1.53
CA ARG A 102 18.37 -14.12 -2.38
C ARG A 102 16.86 -14.26 -2.20
N GLY A 103 16.35 -14.10 -0.98
CA GLY A 103 14.93 -14.24 -0.66
C GLY A 103 14.02 -13.22 -1.35
N TRP A 104 14.54 -12.05 -1.71
CA TRP A 104 13.81 -11.00 -2.42
C TRP A 104 14.23 -10.79 -3.88
N LEU A 105 15.28 -11.49 -4.35
CA LEU A 105 15.73 -11.42 -5.76
C LEU A 105 15.48 -12.71 -6.55
N ASP A 106 15.67 -13.88 -5.95
CA ASP A 106 15.61 -15.14 -6.69
C ASP A 106 14.22 -15.37 -7.29
N ALA A 107 14.15 -16.09 -8.41
CA ALA A 107 12.89 -16.37 -9.06
C ALA A 107 11.90 -17.06 -8.11
N LYS A 108 10.66 -16.58 -8.07
CA LYS A 108 9.61 -17.11 -7.19
C LYS A 108 8.28 -17.20 -7.90
N LYS A 109 7.63 -18.36 -7.75
CA LYS A 109 6.29 -18.62 -8.26
C LYS A 109 5.24 -18.26 -7.19
N TRP A 110 4.21 -17.55 -7.62
CA TRP A 110 3.13 -17.07 -6.81
C TRP A 110 1.78 -17.50 -7.39
N LEU A 111 0.88 -17.92 -6.52
CA LEU A 111 -0.54 -17.99 -6.82
C LEU A 111 -1.20 -16.75 -6.19
N VAL A 112 -1.61 -15.82 -7.04
CA VAL A 112 -2.15 -14.52 -6.63
C VAL A 112 -3.66 -14.56 -6.72
N THR A 113 -4.36 -14.17 -5.66
CA THR A 113 -5.81 -14.02 -5.62
C THR A 113 -6.14 -12.57 -5.29
N VAL A 114 -7.08 -12.00 -6.05
CA VAL A 114 -7.58 -10.65 -5.87
C VAL A 114 -9.09 -10.68 -5.83
N ARG A 115 -9.71 -10.14 -4.78
CA ARG A 115 -11.15 -10.13 -4.54
C ARG A 115 -11.72 -8.73 -4.69
N ALA A 116 -13.01 -8.61 -5.00
CA ALA A 116 -13.73 -7.35 -4.91
C ALA A 116 -14.11 -7.05 -3.43
N PRO A 117 -14.34 -5.77 -3.07
CA PRO A 117 -14.75 -5.38 -1.71
C PRO A 117 -16.09 -5.98 -1.26
N ASP A 118 -17.02 -6.20 -2.18
CA ASP A 118 -18.30 -6.85 -1.90
C ASP A 118 -18.72 -7.77 -3.07
N ASP A 119 -19.83 -8.48 -2.88
CA ASP A 119 -20.32 -9.51 -3.78
C ASP A 119 -21.26 -8.98 -4.89
N ARG A 120 -21.48 -7.66 -4.98
CA ARG A 120 -22.38 -7.06 -5.98
C ARG A 120 -21.79 -7.22 -7.38
N PRO A 121 -22.43 -7.99 -8.28
CA PRO A 121 -21.93 -8.20 -9.63
C PRO A 121 -21.78 -6.89 -10.41
N GLY A 122 -20.67 -6.74 -11.13
CA GLY A 122 -20.47 -5.61 -12.05
C GLY A 122 -20.20 -4.26 -11.40
N ARG A 123 -20.26 -4.14 -10.06
CA ARG A 123 -19.97 -2.88 -9.35
C ARG A 123 -18.52 -2.45 -9.55
N TYR A 124 -17.58 -3.37 -9.46
CA TYR A 124 -16.16 -3.04 -9.51
C TYR A 124 -15.51 -3.42 -10.84
N ARG A 125 -14.61 -2.56 -11.32
CA ARG A 125 -13.65 -2.88 -12.37
C ARG A 125 -12.26 -2.99 -11.76
N LEU A 126 -11.68 -4.17 -11.83
CA LEU A 126 -10.31 -4.42 -11.42
C LEU A 126 -9.36 -4.21 -12.60
N SER A 127 -8.18 -3.67 -12.33
CA SER A 127 -7.09 -3.60 -13.31
C SER A 127 -6.43 -4.96 -13.49
N ASN A 128 -6.09 -5.29 -14.74
CA ASN A 128 -5.35 -6.52 -15.04
C ASN A 128 -3.88 -6.39 -14.63
N VAL A 129 -3.23 -7.54 -14.48
CA VAL A 129 -1.75 -7.63 -14.47
C VAL A 129 -1.21 -7.12 -15.81
N ASP A 130 -0.08 -6.44 -15.81
CA ASP A 130 0.67 -6.10 -17.02
C ASP A 130 1.54 -7.30 -17.41
N PRO A 131 1.18 -8.12 -18.42
CA PRO A 131 1.92 -9.34 -18.75
C PRO A 131 3.32 -9.05 -19.32
N THR A 132 3.56 -7.82 -19.76
CA THR A 132 4.86 -7.36 -20.29
C THR A 132 5.70 -6.64 -19.23
N GLY A 133 5.21 -6.60 -17.99
CA GLY A 133 5.86 -5.93 -16.89
C GLY A 133 7.24 -6.52 -16.59
N PRO A 134 8.26 -5.68 -16.32
CA PRO A 134 9.59 -6.16 -15.98
C PRO A 134 9.57 -7.17 -14.82
N GLY A 135 10.28 -8.30 -14.99
CA GLY A 135 10.43 -9.32 -13.96
C GLY A 135 9.43 -10.45 -13.99
N ILE A 136 8.41 -10.38 -14.84
CA ILE A 136 7.53 -11.52 -15.12
C ILE A 136 8.28 -12.48 -16.04
N ALA A 137 8.69 -13.63 -15.51
CA ALA A 137 9.34 -14.70 -16.28
C ALA A 137 8.30 -15.60 -16.96
N SER A 138 7.17 -15.82 -16.30
CA SER A 138 6.01 -16.48 -16.87
C SER A 138 4.74 -16.01 -16.18
N LEU A 139 3.66 -15.99 -16.94
CA LEU A 139 2.31 -15.76 -16.47
C LEU A 139 1.46 -16.87 -17.06
N THR A 140 0.82 -17.67 -16.22
CA THR A 140 -0.12 -18.69 -16.69
C THR A 140 -1.52 -18.19 -16.38
N PRO A 141 -2.22 -17.61 -17.38
CA PRO A 141 -3.58 -17.15 -17.17
C PRO A 141 -4.60 -18.29 -17.03
N GLU A 142 -4.25 -19.53 -17.42
CA GLU A 142 -5.25 -20.54 -17.83
C GLU A 142 -5.21 -21.91 -17.10
N SER A 143 -4.34 -22.16 -16.11
CA SER A 143 -4.13 -23.55 -15.62
C SER A 143 -4.59 -23.87 -14.19
N VAL A 144 -5.43 -23.06 -13.56
CA VAL A 144 -6.12 -23.46 -12.32
C VAL A 144 -7.61 -23.26 -12.57
N GLY A 145 -8.37 -24.35 -12.58
CA GLY A 145 -9.76 -24.42 -13.04
C GLY A 145 -10.74 -23.47 -12.34
N TRP A 146 -10.70 -22.19 -12.73
CA TRP A 146 -11.68 -21.20 -12.34
C TRP A 146 -12.50 -20.81 -13.55
N ALA A 147 -13.81 -20.63 -13.33
CA ALA A 147 -14.62 -19.83 -14.20
C ALA A 147 -14.01 -18.43 -14.27
N VAL A 148 -13.40 -18.08 -15.39
CA VAL A 148 -13.40 -16.69 -15.84
C VAL A 148 -14.87 -16.31 -15.89
N VAL A 149 -15.40 -15.71 -14.82
CA VAL A 149 -16.68 -15.01 -14.89
C VAL A 149 -16.37 -13.71 -15.63
N GLY A 150 -16.26 -13.85 -16.95
CA GLY A 150 -16.04 -12.82 -17.94
C GLY A 150 -14.64 -12.21 -17.95
N SER A 151 -13.94 -12.31 -19.09
CA SER A 151 -13.21 -11.17 -19.62
C SER A 151 -14.24 -10.10 -20.01
N GLY A 152 -14.81 -9.47 -18.99
CA GLY A 152 -16.03 -8.69 -19.13
C GLY A 152 -16.49 -8.15 -17.78
N THR A 153 -17.23 -7.05 -17.84
CA THR A 153 -17.81 -6.33 -16.71
C THR A 153 -18.48 -7.29 -15.70
N GLY A 154 -17.88 -7.59 -14.54
CA GLY A 154 -18.54 -8.50 -13.58
C GLY A 154 -17.68 -9.29 -12.59
N THR A 155 -16.36 -9.32 -12.73
CA THR A 155 -15.52 -10.27 -11.97
C THR A 155 -15.42 -9.94 -10.48
N ARG A 156 -15.92 -10.85 -9.63
CA ARG A 156 -15.87 -10.77 -8.14
C ARG A 156 -14.50 -11.10 -7.55
N CYS A 157 -13.68 -11.85 -8.29
CA CYS A 157 -12.38 -12.32 -7.87
C CYS A 157 -11.60 -12.82 -9.09
N TYR A 158 -10.28 -12.58 -9.16
CA TYR A 158 -9.41 -13.27 -10.12
C TYR A 158 -8.25 -13.97 -9.40
N GLN A 159 -7.75 -15.04 -10.02
CA GLN A 159 -6.58 -15.76 -9.57
C GLN A 159 -5.61 -15.94 -10.73
N THR A 160 -4.31 -15.75 -10.50
CA THR A 160 -3.29 -15.94 -11.53
C THR A 160 -2.02 -16.53 -10.95
N ALA A 161 -1.39 -17.42 -11.72
CA ALA A 161 -0.08 -17.94 -11.39
C ALA A 161 1.00 -17.15 -12.12
N VAL A 162 1.96 -16.61 -11.39
CA VAL A 162 3.05 -15.80 -11.94
C VAL A 162 4.40 -16.24 -11.39
N GLN A 163 5.42 -16.27 -12.23
CA GLN A 163 6.80 -16.35 -11.78
C GLN A 163 7.43 -14.96 -11.89
N LEU A 164 7.86 -14.43 -10.74
CA LEU A 164 8.56 -13.15 -10.66
C LEU A 164 10.05 -13.38 -10.36
N THR A 165 10.90 -12.63 -11.03
CA THR A 165 12.35 -12.60 -10.80
C THR A 165 12.79 -11.18 -10.49
N GLY A 166 13.49 -11.02 -9.37
CA GLY A 166 14.11 -9.74 -9.03
C GLY A 166 15.30 -9.42 -9.92
N THR A 167 15.85 -8.24 -9.77
CA THR A 167 17.11 -7.85 -10.41
C THR A 167 17.83 -6.93 -9.46
N CYS A 168 19.12 -7.20 -9.21
CA CYS A 168 19.92 -6.27 -8.45
C CYS A 168 20.52 -5.23 -9.39
N ASP A 169 20.11 -3.99 -9.20
CA ASP A 169 20.59 -2.84 -9.96
C ASP A 169 20.85 -1.67 -9.03
N ARG A 170 21.49 -0.65 -9.58
CA ARG A 170 21.68 0.65 -8.96
C ARG A 170 21.43 1.73 -10.00
N VAL A 171 20.68 2.76 -9.61
CA VAL A 171 20.59 4.01 -10.37
C VAL A 171 21.90 4.78 -10.18
N ARG A 172 22.50 5.27 -11.27
CA ARG A 172 23.82 5.94 -11.25
C ARG A 172 23.73 7.45 -11.39
N ASP A 173 22.65 7.97 -11.95
CA ASP A 173 22.43 9.42 -12.07
C ASP A 173 22.36 10.07 -10.69
N ALA A 174 23.36 10.91 -10.38
CA ALA A 174 23.48 11.58 -9.09
C ALA A 174 22.27 12.48 -8.78
N ARG A 175 21.63 13.07 -9.79
CA ARG A 175 20.44 13.91 -9.59
C ARG A 175 19.26 13.09 -9.08
N ALA A 176 19.16 11.83 -9.51
CA ALA A 176 18.15 10.93 -9.00
C ALA A 176 18.42 10.51 -7.54
N GLU A 177 19.70 10.34 -7.19
CA GLU A 177 20.13 10.05 -5.82
C GLU A 177 19.81 11.22 -4.88
N ASP A 178 20.09 12.46 -5.31
CA ASP A 178 19.77 13.67 -4.55
C ASP A 178 18.26 13.79 -4.26
N VAL A 179 17.40 13.59 -5.27
CA VAL A 179 15.94 13.62 -5.09
C VAL A 179 15.48 12.50 -4.14
N TYR A 180 16.03 11.30 -4.29
CA TYR A 180 15.70 10.16 -3.46
C TYR A 180 16.07 10.39 -1.99
N GLN A 181 17.28 10.89 -1.72
CA GLN A 181 17.73 11.21 -0.36
C GLN A 181 16.92 12.36 0.25
N GLN A 182 16.67 13.43 -0.51
CA GLN A 182 15.84 14.54 -0.02
C GLN A 182 14.45 14.05 0.42
N MET A 183 13.84 13.13 -0.32
CA MET A 183 12.54 12.57 0.06
C MET A 183 12.60 11.69 1.30
N LEU A 184 13.67 10.91 1.48
CA LEU A 184 13.89 10.18 2.72
C LEU A 184 14.10 11.13 3.89
N ASP A 185 14.83 12.23 3.71
CA ASP A 185 15.02 13.26 4.74
C ASP A 185 13.70 13.95 5.09
N ASP A 186 12.84 14.22 4.10
CA ASP A 186 11.51 14.79 4.31
C ASP A 186 10.61 13.89 5.18
N LEU A 187 10.70 12.58 4.97
CA LEU A 187 9.94 11.57 5.71
C LEU A 187 10.51 11.31 7.11
N HIS A 188 11.83 11.20 7.26
CA HIS A 188 12.47 10.99 8.56
C HIS A 188 12.42 12.26 9.43
N GLY A 189 12.53 13.44 8.81
CA GLY A 189 12.44 14.74 9.49
C GLY A 189 11.02 15.15 9.84
N GLY A 190 10.00 14.40 9.39
CA GLY A 190 8.59 14.67 9.70
C GLY A 190 7.98 15.85 8.94
N ARG A 191 8.66 16.38 7.92
CA ARG A 191 8.06 17.36 6.99
C ARG A 191 6.85 16.74 6.29
N VAL A 192 6.99 15.47 5.92
CA VAL A 192 5.93 14.63 5.36
C VAL A 192 5.74 13.40 6.25
N THR A 193 4.50 13.11 6.60
CA THR A 193 4.15 11.92 7.37
C THR A 193 3.79 10.78 6.42
N TYR A 194 4.46 9.63 6.57
CA TYR A 194 4.09 8.42 5.84
C TYR A 194 2.88 7.75 6.50
N GLN A 195 1.73 7.75 5.82
CA GLN A 195 0.45 7.31 6.34
C GLN A 195 -0.48 6.91 5.19
N VAL A 196 -1.58 6.21 5.46
CA VAL A 196 -2.62 5.95 4.46
C VAL A 196 -3.21 7.28 4.00
N VAL A 197 -3.25 7.50 2.69
CA VAL A 197 -3.84 8.68 2.05
C VAL A 197 -5.12 8.26 1.31
N SER A 198 -6.15 9.11 1.32
CA SER A 198 -7.40 8.82 0.58
C SER A 198 -7.15 8.79 -0.92
N GLU A 199 -7.93 8.01 -1.69
CA GLU A 199 -7.77 7.92 -3.15
C GLU A 199 -7.91 9.29 -3.84
N ALA A 200 -8.76 10.19 -3.33
CA ALA A 200 -8.88 11.55 -3.85
C ALA A 200 -7.55 12.32 -3.75
N LEU A 201 -6.87 12.25 -2.60
CA LEU A 201 -5.54 12.85 -2.41
C LEU A 201 -4.41 12.08 -3.11
N ARG A 202 -4.54 10.76 -3.32
CA ARG A 202 -3.59 10.01 -4.15
C ARG A 202 -3.63 10.47 -5.61
N LEU A 203 -4.80 10.86 -6.12
CA LEU A 203 -4.96 11.45 -7.45
C LEU A 203 -4.34 12.84 -7.55
N ASP A 204 -4.44 13.65 -6.49
CA ASP A 204 -3.80 14.96 -6.33
C ASP A 204 -2.57 14.87 -5.41
N HIS A 205 -1.57 14.12 -5.86
CA HIS A 205 -0.40 13.78 -5.05
C HIS A 205 0.48 14.99 -4.68
N HIS A 206 0.44 16.08 -5.45
CA HIS A 206 1.11 17.33 -5.09
C HIS A 206 0.45 17.95 -3.86
N ARG A 207 -0.88 18.08 -3.86
CA ARG A 207 -1.63 18.58 -2.70
C ARG A 207 -1.40 17.71 -1.48
N ALA A 208 -1.43 16.37 -1.63
CA ALA A 208 -1.15 15.46 -0.52
C ALA A 208 0.24 15.73 0.10
N TRP A 209 1.26 15.87 -0.76
CA TRP A 209 2.62 16.16 -0.33
C TRP A 209 2.75 17.52 0.37
N GLU A 210 2.11 18.56 -0.15
CA GLU A 210 2.08 19.91 0.44
C GLU A 210 1.37 19.94 1.80
N LEU A 211 0.32 19.14 1.96
CA LEU A 211 -0.33 18.91 3.25
C LEU A 211 0.54 18.13 4.24
N GLY A 212 1.70 17.63 3.81
CA GLY A 212 2.62 16.83 4.61
C GLY A 212 2.15 15.39 4.79
N MET A 213 1.44 14.81 3.82
CA MET A 213 0.88 13.47 3.85
C MET A 213 1.37 12.66 2.65
N ALA A 214 1.85 11.44 2.87
CA ALA A 214 2.19 10.57 1.74
C ALA A 214 2.03 9.07 2.09
N ASP A 215 1.66 8.26 1.11
CA ASP A 215 1.89 6.81 1.09
C ASP A 215 2.72 6.42 -0.13
N CYS A 216 2.88 5.13 -0.41
CA CYS A 216 3.61 4.65 -1.57
C CYS A 216 3.06 5.20 -2.90
N MET A 217 1.77 5.53 -3.02
CA MET A 217 1.20 6.12 -4.23
C MET A 217 1.66 7.55 -4.40
N VAL A 218 1.50 8.37 -3.35
CA VAL A 218 1.91 9.78 -3.37
C VAL A 218 3.42 9.90 -3.58
N VAL A 219 4.21 9.17 -2.79
CA VAL A 219 5.68 9.17 -2.87
C VAL A 219 6.15 8.82 -4.29
N SER A 220 5.58 7.77 -4.89
CA SER A 220 6.01 7.30 -6.22
C SER A 220 5.69 8.28 -7.35
N ARG A 221 4.58 9.01 -7.25
CA ARG A 221 4.21 10.03 -8.23
C ARG A 221 5.05 11.28 -8.06
N VAL A 222 5.23 11.75 -6.82
CA VAL A 222 6.07 12.92 -6.51
C VAL A 222 7.51 12.72 -6.96
N ILE A 223 8.11 11.55 -6.69
CA ILE A 223 9.49 11.32 -7.15
C ILE A 223 9.56 11.25 -8.68
N ALA A 224 8.59 10.62 -9.35
CA ALA A 224 8.56 10.55 -10.80
C ALA A 224 8.46 11.96 -11.43
N ASP A 225 7.69 12.87 -10.85
CA ASP A 225 7.59 14.27 -11.30
C ASP A 225 8.92 14.99 -11.14
N ARG A 226 9.50 14.96 -9.94
CA ARG A 226 10.78 15.62 -9.65
C ARG A 226 11.90 15.14 -10.57
N LEU A 227 11.93 13.85 -10.87
CA LEU A 227 12.91 13.28 -11.80
C LEU A 227 12.66 13.75 -13.24
N ARG A 228 11.39 13.81 -13.68
CA ARG A 228 11.03 14.36 -14.99
C ARG A 228 11.35 15.84 -15.13
N ASP A 229 11.17 16.63 -14.08
CA ASP A 229 11.54 18.05 -14.04
C ASP A 229 13.06 18.25 -14.21
N LEU A 230 13.86 17.25 -13.85
CA LEU A 230 15.31 17.20 -14.07
C LEU A 230 15.69 16.63 -15.45
N GLY A 231 14.72 16.38 -16.33
CA GLY A 231 14.91 15.82 -17.67
C GLY A 231 15.19 14.32 -17.70
N LEU A 232 14.92 13.60 -16.61
CA LEU A 232 15.05 12.14 -16.57
C LEU A 232 13.77 11.47 -17.09
N THR A 233 13.95 10.37 -17.82
CA THR A 233 12.83 9.52 -18.22
C THR A 233 12.39 8.68 -17.03
N ALA A 234 11.37 9.13 -16.31
CA ALA A 234 10.82 8.47 -15.14
C ALA A 234 9.29 8.27 -15.23
N ARG A 235 8.77 7.29 -14.50
CA ARG A 235 7.32 7.02 -14.40
C ARG A 235 6.94 6.41 -13.05
N ALA A 236 5.74 6.72 -12.56
CA ALA A 236 5.15 5.97 -11.46
C ALA A 236 4.46 4.69 -11.95
N ARG A 237 4.56 3.63 -11.16
CA ARG A 237 3.90 2.33 -11.39
C ARG A 237 3.08 1.96 -10.17
N ARG A 238 1.98 1.25 -10.39
CA ARG A 238 1.17 0.61 -9.33
C ARG A 238 0.96 -0.85 -9.69
N GLY A 239 0.96 -1.68 -8.67
CA GLY A 239 0.80 -3.12 -8.80
C GLY A 239 0.45 -3.75 -7.47
N LEU A 240 0.73 -5.04 -7.36
CA LEU A 240 0.49 -5.82 -6.16
C LEU A 240 1.80 -6.17 -5.47
N LEU A 241 1.84 -5.97 -4.16
CA LEU A 241 2.87 -6.51 -3.29
C LEU A 241 2.43 -7.89 -2.78
N LEU A 242 3.15 -8.92 -3.22
CA LEU A 242 2.79 -10.31 -3.03
C LEU A 242 3.25 -10.86 -1.67
N GLY A 243 2.29 -11.42 -0.94
CA GLY A 243 2.47 -12.14 0.31
C GLY A 243 1.15 -12.76 0.78
N PRO A 244 1.14 -13.60 1.83
CA PRO A 244 -0.09 -14.21 2.34
C PRO A 244 -1.15 -13.18 2.71
N VAL A 245 -0.71 -12.03 3.20
CA VAL A 245 -1.47 -10.78 3.22
C VAL A 245 -0.80 -9.87 2.20
N GLY A 246 -1.49 -9.62 1.08
CA GLY A 246 -1.01 -8.74 0.03
C GLY A 246 -1.58 -7.33 0.18
N SER A 247 -1.00 -6.41 -0.55
CA SER A 247 -1.49 -5.03 -0.67
C SER A 247 -1.26 -4.55 -2.10
N GLU A 248 -1.98 -3.51 -2.51
CA GLU A 248 -1.47 -2.68 -3.59
C GLU A 248 -0.21 -1.95 -3.13
N HIS A 249 0.67 -1.66 -4.08
CA HIS A 249 1.89 -0.91 -3.86
C HIS A 249 2.24 -0.11 -5.11
N ALA A 250 2.91 1.01 -4.91
CA ALA A 250 3.45 1.83 -5.98
C ALA A 250 4.92 2.11 -5.77
N TRP A 251 5.62 2.24 -6.89
CA TRP A 251 7.04 2.58 -6.97
C TRP A 251 7.28 3.50 -8.16
N CYS A 252 8.44 4.14 -8.21
CA CYS A 252 8.92 4.85 -9.39
C CYS A 252 9.85 3.96 -10.20
N GLU A 253 9.90 4.18 -11.51
CA GLU A 253 10.89 3.59 -12.40
C GLU A 253 11.62 4.69 -13.17
N ILE A 254 12.94 4.51 -13.33
CA ILE A 254 13.82 5.40 -14.10
C ILE A 254 14.41 4.60 -15.27
N TRP A 255 14.39 5.18 -16.48
CA TRP A 255 15.06 4.58 -17.62
C TRP A 255 16.53 4.98 -17.65
N GLU A 256 17.41 4.03 -17.38
CA GLU A 256 18.86 4.21 -17.36
C GLU A 256 19.54 2.93 -17.88
N ASP A 257 20.63 3.06 -18.64
CA ASP A 257 21.35 1.93 -19.24
C ASP A 257 20.45 1.03 -20.12
N GLY A 258 19.50 1.62 -20.85
CA GLY A 258 18.61 0.91 -21.77
C GLY A 258 17.55 0.03 -21.10
N ARG A 259 17.25 0.26 -19.81
CA ARG A 259 16.21 -0.47 -19.07
C ARG A 259 15.58 0.37 -17.95
N TRP A 260 14.41 -0.07 -17.49
CA TRP A 260 13.74 0.49 -16.32
C TRP A 260 14.36 -0.07 -15.03
N LYS A 261 14.83 0.81 -14.15
CA LYS A 261 15.31 0.52 -12.78
C LYS A 261 14.29 1.02 -11.77
N THR A 262 14.08 0.29 -10.70
CA THR A 262 13.05 0.60 -9.69
C THR A 262 13.62 1.52 -8.62
N VAL A 263 12.86 2.55 -8.23
CA VAL A 263 13.15 3.44 -7.11
C VAL A 263 11.96 3.43 -6.16
N ASP A 264 12.16 2.90 -4.96
CA ASP A 264 11.08 2.66 -3.98
C ASP A 264 11.40 3.31 -2.63
N VAL A 265 11.09 4.60 -2.51
CA VAL A 265 11.24 5.38 -1.27
C VAL A 265 10.34 4.83 -0.15
N GLY A 266 9.17 4.28 -0.48
CA GLY A 266 8.24 3.74 0.52
C GLY A 266 8.82 2.53 1.26
N PHE A 267 9.41 1.59 0.53
CA PHE A 267 10.13 0.46 1.12
C PHE A 267 11.39 0.88 1.86
N ALA A 268 12.13 1.85 1.32
CA ALA A 268 13.33 2.37 1.97
C ALA A 268 13.04 3.03 3.32
N TYR A 269 11.94 3.79 3.41
CA TYR A 269 11.50 4.46 4.62
C TYR A 269 10.89 3.50 5.65
N ASN A 270 10.05 2.56 5.24
CA ASN A 270 9.35 1.64 6.15
C ASN A 270 9.69 0.17 5.89
N PRO A 271 10.96 -0.24 6.00
CA PRO A 271 11.36 -1.57 5.58
C PRO A 271 10.86 -2.65 6.53
N THR A 272 10.51 -2.34 7.78
CA THR A 272 10.00 -3.32 8.76
C THR A 272 8.48 -3.38 8.85
N GLY A 273 7.78 -2.46 8.17
CA GLY A 273 6.34 -2.25 8.36
C GLY A 273 6.00 -1.50 9.66
N ARG A 274 7.01 -1.10 10.46
CA ARG A 274 6.86 -0.34 11.70
C ARG A 274 7.94 0.74 11.79
N PRO A 275 7.70 1.95 11.25
CA PRO A 275 8.73 3.00 11.13
C PRO A 275 9.27 3.48 12.49
N TRP A 276 8.58 3.22 13.60
CA TRP A 276 9.01 3.56 14.95
C TRP A 276 9.82 2.46 15.67
N THR A 277 10.04 1.31 15.05
CA THR A 277 10.81 0.22 15.66
C THR A 277 12.27 0.26 15.23
N HIS A 278 13.17 -0.26 16.07
CA HIS A 278 14.58 -0.37 15.75
C HIS A 278 14.76 -1.14 14.44
N ARG A 279 15.47 -0.54 13.49
CA ARG A 279 15.82 -1.14 12.20
C ARG A 279 17.00 -2.09 12.40
N PRO A 280 16.84 -3.41 12.19
CA PRO A 280 17.96 -4.33 12.22
C PRO A 280 19.00 -3.96 11.15
N ALA A 281 20.29 -4.15 11.42
CA ALA A 281 21.35 -3.92 10.43
C ALA A 281 21.15 -4.73 9.13
N ALA A 282 20.54 -5.92 9.23
CA ALA A 282 20.17 -6.75 8.07
C ALA A 282 19.22 -6.03 7.08
N THR A 283 18.51 -5.01 7.54
CA THR A 283 17.57 -4.22 6.74
C THR A 283 18.28 -3.15 5.90
N ASP A 284 19.55 -2.85 6.18
CA ASP A 284 20.30 -1.83 5.44
C ASP A 284 20.60 -2.25 4.00
N GLU A 285 20.88 -3.54 3.77
CA GLU A 285 21.05 -4.06 2.42
C GLU A 285 19.76 -3.92 1.60
N PHE A 286 18.60 -4.20 2.20
CA PHE A 286 17.30 -4.06 1.53
C PHE A 286 16.99 -2.60 1.19
N VAL A 287 17.25 -1.67 2.12
CA VAL A 287 17.02 -0.24 1.87
C VAL A 287 17.96 0.31 0.80
N ALA A 288 19.23 -0.10 0.79
CA ALA A 288 20.14 0.25 -0.28
C ALA A 288 19.65 -0.30 -1.65
N ALA A 289 19.09 -1.51 -1.67
CA ALA A 289 18.55 -2.10 -2.88
C ALA A 289 17.30 -1.38 -3.42
N CYS A 290 16.55 -0.66 -2.58
CA CYS A 290 15.39 0.12 -3.02
C CYS A 290 15.73 1.24 -4.01
N PHE A 291 17.00 1.60 -4.17
CA PHE A 291 17.48 2.56 -5.17
C PHE A 291 18.09 1.87 -6.41
N GLY A 292 17.26 1.11 -7.11
CA GLY A 292 17.56 0.55 -8.43
C GLY A 292 17.04 -0.87 -8.61
N SER A 293 17.01 -1.66 -7.55
CA SER A 293 16.69 -3.09 -7.64
C SER A 293 15.19 -3.36 -7.72
N ARG A 294 14.83 -4.40 -8.48
CA ARG A 294 13.48 -4.94 -8.54
C ARG A 294 13.36 -6.18 -7.66
N PHE A 295 12.26 -6.30 -6.94
CA PHE A 295 12.00 -7.43 -6.04
C PHE A 295 11.06 -8.48 -6.65
N ASN A 296 11.24 -9.76 -6.30
CA ASN A 296 10.43 -10.91 -6.74
C ASN A 296 9.00 -10.97 -6.16
N ARG A 297 8.47 -9.82 -5.74
CA ARG A 297 7.20 -9.64 -5.02
C ARG A 297 6.36 -8.49 -5.54
N LEU A 298 6.89 -7.69 -6.46
CA LEU A 298 6.15 -6.59 -7.07
C LEU A 298 5.58 -7.08 -8.41
N LEU A 299 4.28 -7.30 -8.45
CA LEU A 299 3.55 -7.68 -9.66
C LEU A 299 2.96 -6.42 -10.30
N PRO A 300 3.53 -5.91 -11.41
CA PRO A 300 2.97 -4.75 -12.08
C PRO A 300 1.57 -5.00 -12.63
N CYS A 301 0.70 -4.00 -12.50
CA CYS A 301 -0.61 -3.97 -13.13
C CYS A 301 -0.62 -2.99 -14.32
N ALA A 302 -1.62 -3.15 -15.19
CA ALA A 302 -1.88 -2.28 -16.32
C ALA A 302 -2.49 -0.93 -15.86
N ALA A 303 -1.77 -0.22 -15.00
CA ALA A 303 -2.12 1.09 -14.46
C ALA A 303 -1.11 2.14 -14.93
N ARG A 304 -1.60 3.20 -15.58
CA ARG A 304 -0.76 4.33 -15.98
C ARG A 304 -0.53 5.25 -14.79
N ASP A 305 0.71 5.71 -14.61
CA ASP A 305 1.08 6.71 -13.61
C ASP A 305 0.52 6.43 -12.19
N ALA A 306 0.65 5.17 -11.76
CA ALA A 306 0.10 4.68 -10.50
C ALA A 306 -1.41 4.92 -10.26
N ALA A 307 -2.21 5.04 -11.33
CA ALA A 307 -3.67 5.12 -11.24
C ALA A 307 -4.28 3.91 -10.51
N SER A 308 -5.47 4.10 -9.93
CA SER A 308 -6.12 3.06 -9.11
C SER A 308 -6.34 1.73 -9.82
N LEU A 309 -6.12 0.66 -9.07
CA LEU A 309 -6.34 -0.71 -9.52
C LEU A 309 -7.80 -1.14 -9.43
N ILE A 310 -8.67 -0.36 -8.77
CA ILE A 310 -10.10 -0.64 -8.64
C ILE A 310 -10.94 0.61 -8.85
N LEU A 311 -11.94 0.49 -9.71
CA LEU A 311 -12.94 1.53 -9.97
C LEU A 311 -14.31 1.03 -9.51
N ASP A 312 -14.98 1.78 -8.63
CA ASP A 312 -16.41 1.62 -8.37
C ASP A 312 -17.19 2.27 -9.51
N ARG A 313 -17.91 1.47 -10.30
CA ARG A 313 -18.67 1.95 -11.46
C ARG A 313 -19.97 2.63 -11.10
N LEU A 314 -20.55 2.28 -9.96
CA LEU A 314 -21.81 2.89 -9.54
C LEU A 314 -21.56 4.33 -9.10
N GLU A 315 -20.47 4.54 -8.37
CA GLU A 315 -20.07 5.85 -7.88
C GLU A 315 -19.12 6.59 -8.84
N GLY A 316 -18.64 5.90 -9.88
CA GLY A 316 -17.72 6.45 -10.87
C GLY A 316 -16.35 6.86 -10.29
N ARG A 317 -15.93 6.29 -9.15
CA ARG A 317 -14.74 6.74 -8.43
C ARG A 317 -13.74 5.61 -8.11
N PRO A 318 -12.43 5.93 -8.06
CA PRO A 318 -11.41 5.01 -7.57
C PRO A 318 -11.66 4.55 -6.13
N ARG A 319 -11.25 3.32 -5.82
CA ARG A 319 -11.21 2.78 -4.46
C ARG A 319 -9.79 2.27 -4.14
N ALA A 320 -9.50 2.07 -2.86
CA ALA A 320 -8.28 1.41 -2.42
C ALA A 320 -8.51 -0.12 -2.37
N MET A 321 -7.47 -0.92 -2.64
CA MET A 321 -7.56 -2.39 -2.61
C MET A 321 -7.19 -2.99 -1.24
N ASN A 322 -7.70 -2.41 -0.16
CA ASN A 322 -7.35 -2.82 1.19
C ASN A 322 -7.81 -4.26 1.48
N CYS A 323 -6.86 -5.14 1.81
CA CYS A 323 -7.12 -6.53 2.26
C CYS A 323 -7.80 -7.44 1.23
N LEU A 324 -7.72 -7.10 -0.06
CA LEU A 324 -8.34 -7.87 -1.15
C LEU A 324 -7.38 -8.83 -1.84
N ILE A 325 -6.12 -8.81 -1.45
CA ILE A 325 -5.02 -9.44 -2.18
C ILE A 325 -4.38 -10.48 -1.28
N SER A 326 -4.20 -11.69 -1.80
CA SER A 326 -3.35 -12.70 -1.19
C SER A 326 -2.48 -13.36 -2.24
N ALA A 327 -1.28 -13.78 -1.84
CA ALA A 327 -0.38 -14.52 -2.70
C ALA A 327 0.37 -15.58 -1.89
N THR A 328 0.30 -16.83 -2.35
CA THR A 328 1.02 -17.95 -1.74
C THR A 328 2.09 -18.46 -2.70
N ALA A 329 3.13 -19.10 -2.15
CA ALA A 329 4.13 -19.77 -2.99
C ALA A 329 3.45 -20.90 -3.77
N TRP A 330 3.71 -20.97 -5.08
CA TRP A 330 3.08 -21.96 -5.95
C TRP A 330 4.09 -22.97 -6.48
N ASN A 331 3.85 -24.25 -6.19
CA ASN A 331 4.77 -25.33 -6.55
C ASN A 331 4.41 -26.01 -7.88
N GLY A 332 3.40 -25.51 -8.61
CA GLY A 332 3.04 -26.03 -9.94
C GLY A 332 2.02 -27.17 -9.94
N THR A 333 1.51 -27.60 -8.78
CA THR A 333 0.40 -28.55 -8.67
C THR A 333 -0.89 -27.79 -8.39
N ALA A 334 -1.90 -27.98 -9.24
CA ALA A 334 -3.27 -27.53 -9.01
C ALA A 334 -3.99 -28.50 -8.06
#